data_AF-A0A1Z4QF37-F1
#
_entry.id   AF-A0A1Z4QF37-F1
#
_cell.length_a   1.000
_cell.length_b   1.000
_cell.length_c   1.000
_cell.angle_alpha   90.00
_cell.angle_beta   90.00
_cell.angle_gamma   90.00
#
_symmetry.space_group_name_H-M   'P 1'
#
loop_
_entity.id
_entity.type
_entity.pdbx_description
1 polymer ?
#
loop_
_entity_poly.entity_id
_entity_poly.type
_entity_poly.pdbx_seq_one_letter_code
_entity_poly.pdbx_strand_id
1 'polypeptide(L)'
;MGETPFALGVSQGENTALTHNKQLTIMQLQYFLLLAAALFCIGIYGLITSRNAVRVLMSIELLLNAVNLNLMAFSNFLDSTLIKGQVFTVFVITVAAAEAAVGLAIVLAIYRNRDTVDMEQFNLLKW
;
A
#
# COMPACT_ATOMS: atom_id res chain seq x y z
N MET A 1 11.10 -50.09 14.70
CA MET A 1 10.23 -50.43 13.56
C MET A 1 10.47 -49.36 12.53
N GLY A 2 11.13 -49.69 11.41
CA GLY A 2 11.46 -48.72 10.37
C GLY A 2 10.26 -48.52 9.45
N GLU A 3 9.96 -47.25 9.13
CA GLU A 3 8.97 -46.88 8.14
C GLU A 3 9.23 -47.63 6.82
N THR A 4 8.21 -48.25 6.22
CA THR A 4 8.37 -49.03 4.98
C THR A 4 8.76 -48.14 3.79
N PRO A 5 9.50 -48.64 2.77
CA PRO A 5 9.98 -47.83 1.62
C PRO A 5 8.88 -47.07 0.87
N PHE A 6 7.63 -47.54 0.92
CA PHE A 6 6.48 -46.88 0.31
C PHE A 6 6.04 -45.62 1.08
N ALA A 7 6.09 -45.65 2.42
CA ALA A 7 5.76 -44.50 3.27
C ALA A 7 6.80 -43.36 3.11
N LEU A 8 8.07 -43.71 2.89
CA LEU A 8 9.13 -42.74 2.57
C LEU A 8 8.88 -42.00 1.25
N GLY A 9 8.40 -42.69 0.21
CA GLY A 9 8.09 -42.07 -1.09
C GLY A 9 6.90 -41.11 -1.03
N VAL A 10 5.85 -41.45 -0.27
CA VAL A 10 4.68 -40.58 -0.07
C VAL A 10 5.06 -39.33 0.75
N SER A 11 5.80 -39.50 1.84
CA SER A 11 6.26 -38.37 2.67
C SER A 11 7.22 -37.44 1.93
N GLN A 12 8.05 -37.98 1.04
CA GLN A 12 8.95 -37.17 0.21
C GLN A 12 8.16 -36.36 -0.85
N GLY A 13 7.11 -36.94 -1.44
CA GLY A 13 6.22 -36.24 -2.37
C GLY A 13 5.49 -35.04 -1.74
N GLU A 14 4.95 -35.21 -0.53
CA GLU A 14 4.32 -34.10 0.21
C GLU A 14 5.31 -32.97 0.53
N ASN A 15 6.50 -33.29 1.07
CA ASN A 15 7.50 -32.26 1.40
C ASN A 15 7.99 -31.47 0.16
N THR A 16 8.07 -32.12 -1.00
CA THR A 16 8.48 -31.46 -2.25
C THR A 16 7.36 -30.53 -2.76
N ALA A 17 6.09 -30.90 -2.60
CA ALA A 17 4.96 -30.04 -2.95
C ALA A 17 4.81 -28.84 -1.99
N LEU A 18 5.07 -29.02 -0.70
CA LEU A 18 5.01 -27.93 0.29
C LEU A 18 6.12 -26.90 0.08
N THR A 19 7.33 -27.34 -0.26
CA THR A 19 8.43 -26.42 -0.59
C THR A 19 8.15 -25.62 -1.86
N HIS A 20 7.55 -26.25 -2.88
CA HIS A 20 7.17 -25.57 -4.12
C HIS A 20 6.07 -24.51 -3.91
N ASN A 21 5.04 -24.83 -3.11
CA ASN A 21 3.98 -23.86 -2.76
C ASN A 21 4.53 -22.68 -1.98
N LYS A 22 5.39 -22.94 -0.99
CA LYS A 22 6.04 -21.88 -0.21
C LYS A 22 6.89 -20.96 -1.10
N GLN A 23 7.59 -21.52 -2.08
CA GLN A 23 8.38 -20.74 -3.04
C GLN A 23 7.49 -19.83 -3.90
N LEU A 24 6.33 -20.32 -4.35
CA LEU A 24 5.34 -19.52 -5.10
C LEU A 24 4.83 -18.34 -4.26
N THR A 25 4.51 -18.56 -2.97
CA THR A 25 4.02 -17.49 -2.09
C THR A 25 5.10 -16.43 -1.80
N ILE A 26 6.36 -16.84 -1.62
CA ILE A 26 7.49 -15.91 -1.43
C ILE A 26 7.68 -15.05 -2.68
N MET A 27 7.63 -15.67 -3.87
CA MET A 27 7.76 -14.95 -5.13
C MET A 27 6.62 -13.94 -5.32
N GLN A 28 5.37 -14.33 -5.02
CA GLN A 28 4.22 -13.42 -5.04
C GLN A 28 4.39 -12.24 -4.08
N LEU A 29 4.83 -12.50 -2.84
CA LEU A 29 5.09 -11.45 -1.85
C LEU A 29 6.10 -10.42 -2.37
N GLN A 30 7.22 -10.89 -2.95
CA GLN A 30 8.25 -10.00 -3.48
C GLN A 30 7.71 -9.05 -4.56
N TYR A 31 6.85 -9.54 -5.46
CA TYR A 31 6.23 -8.69 -6.48
C TYR A 31 5.31 -7.62 -5.89
N PHE A 32 4.49 -7.97 -4.89
CA PHE A 32 3.64 -6.98 -4.22
C PHE A 32 4.44 -5.95 -3.43
N LEU A 33 5.52 -6.35 -2.76
CA LEU A 33 6.41 -5.43 -2.05
C LEU A 33 7.12 -4.47 -3.01
N LEU A 34 7.63 -4.98 -4.15
CA LEU A 34 8.24 -4.14 -5.18
C LEU A 34 7.22 -3.17 -5.79
N LEU A 35 6.01 -3.62 -6.06
CA LEU A 35 4.94 -2.76 -6.55
C LEU A 35 4.55 -1.68 -5.54
N ALA A 36 4.38 -2.05 -4.26
CA ALA A 36 4.13 -1.08 -3.19
C ALA A 36 5.26 -0.05 -3.09
N ALA A 37 6.52 -0.50 -3.10
CA ALA A 37 7.67 0.40 -3.03
C ALA A 37 7.73 1.34 -4.25
N ALA A 38 7.46 0.83 -5.45
CA ALA A 38 7.42 1.65 -6.66
C ALA A 38 6.31 2.71 -6.58
N LEU A 39 5.09 2.32 -6.20
CA LEU A 39 3.97 3.26 -6.01
C LEU A 39 4.26 4.29 -4.93
N PHE A 40 4.91 3.88 -3.84
CA PHE A 40 5.31 4.79 -2.76
C PHE A 40 6.32 5.82 -3.25
N CYS A 41 7.36 5.40 -3.98
CA CYS A 41 8.34 6.31 -4.58
C CYS A 41 7.69 7.27 -5.58
N ILE A 42 6.75 6.80 -6.41
CA ILE A 42 5.98 7.65 -7.34
C ILE A 42 5.12 8.66 -6.56
N GLY A 43 4.49 8.24 -5.47
CA GLY A 43 3.73 9.11 -4.57
C GLY A 43 4.61 10.20 -3.96
N ILE A 44 5.82 9.86 -3.48
CA ILE A 44 6.77 10.84 -2.95
C ILE A 44 7.21 11.82 -4.04
N TYR A 45 7.56 11.31 -5.21
CA TYR A 45 7.95 12.14 -6.34
C TYR A 45 6.84 13.11 -6.74
N GLY A 46 5.60 12.62 -6.84
CA GLY A 46 4.42 13.43 -7.07
C GLY A 46 4.22 14.48 -6.00
N LEU A 47 4.36 14.12 -4.73
CA LEU A 47 4.20 15.03 -3.59
C LEU A 47 5.18 16.20 -3.64
N ILE A 48 6.46 15.95 -3.93
CA ILE A 48 7.52 16.97 -3.95
C ILE A 48 7.43 17.86 -5.21
N THR A 49 7.08 17.30 -6.36
CA THR A 49 7.09 18.02 -7.65
C THR A 49 5.79 18.75 -7.96
N SER A 50 4.74 18.49 -7.20
CA SER A 50 3.42 19.09 -7.42
C SER A 50 3.39 20.56 -7.03
N ARG A 51 3.07 21.43 -8.00
CA ARG A 51 2.76 22.85 -7.76
C ARG A 51 1.28 23.09 -7.44
N ASN A 52 0.41 22.17 -7.84
CA ASN A 52 -1.03 22.26 -7.61
C ASN A 52 -1.40 21.49 -6.34
N ALA A 53 -2.14 22.14 -5.43
CA ALA A 53 -2.58 21.54 -4.17
C ALA A 53 -3.40 20.26 -4.36
N VAL A 54 -4.23 20.17 -5.41
CA VAL A 54 -5.00 18.95 -5.73
C VAL A 54 -4.09 17.80 -6.11
N ARG A 55 -2.99 18.08 -6.83
CA ARG A 55 -2.02 17.05 -7.22
C ARG A 55 -1.22 16.53 -6.02
N VAL A 56 -0.99 17.38 -5.01
CA VAL A 56 -0.46 16.96 -3.71
C VAL A 56 -1.41 16.00 -3.01
N LEU A 57 -2.70 16.34 -2.90
CA LEU A 57 -3.69 15.44 -2.29
C LEU A 57 -3.73 14.08 -3.00
N MET A 58 -3.74 14.08 -4.34
CA MET A 58 -3.71 12.84 -5.13
C MET A 58 -2.43 12.02 -4.91
N SER A 59 -1.29 12.68 -4.68
CA SER A 59 -0.03 12.01 -4.38
C SER A 59 -0.04 11.37 -2.99
N ILE A 60 -0.68 12.02 -2.00
CA ILE A 60 -0.86 11.47 -0.65
C ILE A 60 -1.75 10.22 -0.69
N GLU A 61 -2.86 10.26 -1.44
CA GLU A 61 -3.71 9.08 -1.64
C GLU A 61 -2.93 7.89 -2.24
N LEU A 62 -2.03 8.17 -3.19
CA LEU A 62 -1.18 7.14 -3.79
C LEU A 62 -0.21 6.52 -2.76
N LEU A 63 0.34 7.34 -1.86
CA LEU A 63 1.20 6.87 -0.75
C LEU A 63 0.42 5.97 0.21
N LEU A 64 -0.78 6.39 0.64
CA LEU A 64 -1.64 5.59 1.52
C LEU A 64 -2.05 4.26 0.87
N ASN A 65 -2.32 4.28 -0.43
CA ASN A 65 -2.65 3.05 -1.17
C ASN A 65 -1.45 2.09 -1.27
N ALA A 66 -0.22 2.62 -1.43
CA ALA A 66 0.99 1.80 -1.42
C ALA A 66 1.22 1.12 -0.06
N VAL A 67 0.98 1.84 1.05
CA VAL A 67 1.06 1.29 2.41
C VAL A 67 0.01 0.19 2.61
N ASN A 68 -1.21 0.41 2.14
CA ASN A 68 -2.29 -0.60 2.19
C ASN A 68 -1.95 -1.87 1.42
N LEU A 69 -1.37 -1.74 0.24
CA LEU A 69 -0.93 -2.89 -0.56
C LEU A 69 0.15 -3.69 0.18
N ASN A 70 1.12 -3.01 0.78
CA ASN A 70 2.18 -3.65 1.55
C ASN A 70 1.63 -4.41 2.77
N LEU A 71 0.73 -3.78 3.52
CA LEU A 71 0.05 -4.38 4.67
C LEU A 71 -0.74 -5.64 4.28
N MET A 72 -1.52 -5.57 3.19
CA MET A 72 -2.34 -6.68 2.71
C MET A 72 -1.47 -7.85 2.23
N ALA A 73 -0.34 -7.55 1.57
CA ALA A 73 0.63 -8.55 1.14
C ALA A 73 1.29 -9.27 2.34
N PHE A 74 1.71 -8.52 3.37
CA PHE A 74 2.26 -9.11 4.60
C PHE A 74 1.24 -9.94 5.37
N SER A 75 0.00 -9.46 5.48
CA SER A 75 -1.05 -10.21 6.17
C SER A 75 -1.32 -11.54 5.48
N ASN A 76 -1.38 -11.57 4.15
CA ASN A 76 -1.59 -12.81 3.40
C ASN A 76 -0.40 -13.78 3.56
N PHE A 77 0.83 -13.27 3.64
CA PHE A 77 2.02 -14.11 3.79
C PHE A 77 2.20 -14.68 5.21
N LEU A 78 1.92 -13.88 6.25
CA LEU A 78 2.13 -14.28 7.65
C LEU A 78 1.00 -15.17 8.18
N ASP A 79 -0.26 -14.83 7.87
CA ASP A 79 -1.42 -15.58 8.35
C ASP A 79 -2.62 -15.38 7.41
N SER A 80 -2.66 -16.19 6.35
CA SER A 80 -3.75 -16.14 5.36
C SER A 80 -5.11 -16.52 5.96
N THR A 81 -5.12 -17.23 7.09
CA THR A 81 -6.34 -17.68 7.78
C THR A 81 -7.06 -16.55 8.51
N LEU A 82 -6.31 -15.56 9.00
CA LEU A 82 -6.84 -14.42 9.73
C LEU A 82 -6.90 -13.19 8.82
N ILE A 83 -8.10 -12.68 8.57
CA ILE A 83 -8.40 -11.55 7.67
C ILE A 83 -8.01 -10.18 8.32
N LYS A 84 -6.97 -10.15 9.17
CA LYS A 84 -6.61 -8.99 10.00
C LYS A 84 -6.09 -7.82 9.15
N GLY A 85 -5.21 -8.08 8.19
CA GLY A 85 -4.65 -7.04 7.34
C GLY A 85 -5.70 -6.39 6.45
N GLN A 86 -6.63 -7.18 5.92
CA GLN A 86 -7.70 -6.70 5.06
C GLN A 86 -8.68 -5.82 5.86
N VAL A 87 -9.03 -6.19 7.10
CA VAL A 87 -9.84 -5.35 7.97
C VAL A 87 -9.12 -4.03 8.27
N PHE A 88 -7.83 -4.07 8.59
CA PHE A 88 -7.05 -2.85 8.83
C PHE A 88 -6.95 -1.96 7.58
N THR A 89 -6.79 -2.54 6.39
CA THR A 89 -6.84 -1.81 5.10
C THR A 89 -8.16 -1.05 4.91
N VAL A 90 -9.31 -1.63 5.28
CA VAL A 90 -10.61 -0.93 5.18
C VAL A 90 -10.66 0.30 6.07
N PHE A 91 -10.12 0.22 7.29
CA PHE A 91 -10.00 1.39 8.17
C PHE A 91 -9.12 2.47 7.55
N VAL A 92 -7.97 2.10 6.98
CA VAL A 92 -7.08 3.08 6.33
C VAL A 92 -7.77 3.74 5.13
N ILE A 93 -8.49 2.98 4.29
CA ILE A 93 -9.26 3.55 3.17
C ILE A 93 -10.34 4.54 3.68
N THR A 94 -10.99 4.21 4.79
CA THR A 94 -12.01 5.10 5.39
C THR A 94 -11.38 6.40 5.91
N VAL A 95 -10.20 6.31 6.54
CA VAL A 95 -9.44 7.49 6.99
C VAL A 95 -8.97 8.31 5.79
N ALA A 96 -8.45 7.66 4.74
CA ALA A 96 -8.03 8.33 3.51
C ALA A 96 -9.19 9.09 2.84
N ALA A 97 -10.39 8.48 2.78
CA ALA A 97 -11.58 9.16 2.26
C ALA A 97 -11.95 10.41 3.10
N ALA A 98 -11.83 10.32 4.43
CA ALA A 98 -12.07 11.46 5.32
C ALA A 98 -10.99 12.55 5.14
N GLU A 99 -9.72 12.17 5.01
CA GLU A 99 -8.61 13.07 4.74
C GLU A 99 -8.79 13.80 3.40
N ALA A 100 -9.07 13.09 2.31
CA ALA A 100 -9.29 13.67 0.99
C ALA A 100 -10.46 14.68 1.00
N ALA A 101 -11.55 14.38 1.71
CA ALA A 101 -12.69 15.28 1.83
C ALA A 101 -12.31 16.58 2.56
N VAL A 102 -11.58 16.47 3.68
CA VAL A 102 -11.10 17.62 4.46
C VAL A 102 -10.07 18.42 3.65
N GLY A 103 -9.10 17.74 3.03
CA GLY A 103 -8.06 18.36 2.20
C GLY A 103 -8.64 19.13 1.04
N LEU A 104 -9.61 18.54 0.31
CA LEU A 104 -10.26 19.23 -0.80
C LEU A 104 -11.11 20.41 -0.32
N ALA A 105 -11.80 20.29 0.81
CA ALA A 105 -12.55 21.41 1.40
C ALA A 105 -11.63 22.60 1.73
N ILE A 106 -10.43 22.34 2.26
CA ILE A 106 -9.41 23.38 2.50
C ILE A 106 -8.96 24.01 1.19
N VAL A 107 -8.63 23.20 0.17
CA VAL A 107 -8.22 23.71 -1.15
C VAL A 107 -9.29 24.60 -1.76
N LEU A 108 -10.56 24.21 -1.69
CA LEU A 108 -11.68 25.01 -2.20
C LEU A 108 -11.88 26.31 -1.41
N ALA A 109 -11.73 26.27 -0.08
CA ALA A 109 -11.82 27.45 0.76
C ALA A 109 -10.73 28.48 0.43
N ILE A 110 -9.51 28.01 0.14
CA ILE A 110 -8.41 28.85 -0.29
C ILE A 110 -8.66 29.39 -1.71
N TYR A 111 -9.10 28.53 -2.62
CA TYR A 111 -9.42 28.92 -4.01
C TYR A 111 -10.43 30.06 -4.05
N ARG A 112 -11.48 30.01 -3.22
CA ARG A 112 -12.50 31.08 -3.14
C ARG A 112 -11.94 32.45 -2.73
N ASN A 113 -10.82 32.50 -2.01
CA ASN A 113 -10.22 33.74 -1.54
C ASN A 113 -9.03 34.21 -2.39
N ARG A 114 -8.50 33.36 -3.28
CA ARG A 114 -7.26 33.60 -4.03
C ARG A 114 -7.37 33.38 -5.55
N ASP A 115 -8.50 32.84 -6.03
CA ASP A 115 -8.77 32.45 -7.43
C ASP A 115 -7.70 31.53 -8.08
N THR A 116 -6.82 30.93 -7.27
CA THR A 116 -5.74 30.05 -7.71
C THR A 116 -5.53 28.87 -6.75
N VAL A 117 -5.10 27.73 -7.30
CA VAL A 117 -4.72 26.50 -6.56
C VAL A 117 -3.20 26.28 -6.55
N ASP A 118 -2.44 27.28 -6.99
CA ASP A 118 -0.98 27.24 -7.05
C ASP A 118 -0.38 27.44 -5.66
N MET A 119 0.38 26.44 -5.20
CA MET A 119 0.99 26.45 -3.87
C MET A 119 2.11 27.46 -3.71
N GLU A 120 2.76 27.90 -4.80
CA GLU A 120 3.85 28.87 -4.72
C GLU A 120 3.36 30.26 -4.26
N GLN A 121 2.06 30.53 -4.42
CA GLN A 121 1.42 31.77 -3.99
C GLN A 121 0.94 31.75 -2.53
N PHE A 122 1.08 30.61 -1.82
CA PHE A 122 0.73 30.49 -0.40
C PHE A 122 1.88 30.88 0.56
N ASN A 123 2.80 31.73 0.12
CA ASN A 123 3.99 32.12 0.87
C ASN A 123 3.79 33.37 1.77
N LEU A 124 2.56 33.60 2.23
CA LEU A 124 2.17 34.83 2.95
C LEU A 124 2.79 34.96 4.35
N LEU A 125 3.34 33.86 4.89
CA LEU A 125 3.94 33.78 6.22
C LEU A 125 5.47 33.69 6.16
N LYS A 126 6.10 33.99 5.01
CA LYS A 126 7.56 34.10 4.94
C LYS A 126 8.01 35.38 5.66
N TRP A 127 8.93 35.23 6.61
CA TRP A 127 9.67 36.34 7.21
C TRP A 127 10.92 36.65 6.39
#